data_AF-A0A817TF10-F1
#
_entry.id   AF-A0A817TF10-F1
#
_cell.length_a   1.000
_cell.length_b   1.000
_cell.length_c   1.000
_cell.angle_alpha   90.00
_cell.angle_beta   90.00
_cell.angle_gamma   90.00
#
_symmetry.space_group_name_H-M   'P 1'
#
loop_
_entity.id
_entity.type
_entity.pdbx_description
1 polymer ?
#
loop_
_entity_poly.entity_id
_entity_poly.type
_entity_poly.pdbx_seq_one_letter_code
_entity_poly.pdbx_strand_id
1 'polypeptide(L)'
;MLAIIIAYVVVVLSIIIYFIIRHSSKEKFNVPGVNASDSKMGNLNDIGQAGSLHEYLTTLHKKFGPIVSFYWGQQRVVSIASPEAFHETRRLFDRPVSLFAQFDFLLNLNR
;
A
#
# COMPACT_ATOMS: atom_id res chain seq x y z
N MET A 1 -42.44 6.22 -25.88
CA MET A 1 -42.05 4.88 -25.38
C MET A 1 -40.53 4.67 -25.43
N LEU A 2 -39.89 4.82 -26.59
CA LEU A 2 -38.45 4.59 -26.77
C LEU A 2 -37.56 5.53 -25.91
N ALA A 3 -37.89 6.81 -25.81
CA ALA A 3 -37.17 7.77 -24.94
C ALA A 3 -37.26 7.45 -23.44
N ILE A 4 -38.41 6.93 -22.99
CA ILE A 4 -38.62 6.53 -21.59
C ILE A 4 -37.76 5.31 -21.25
N ILE A 5 -37.67 4.35 -22.18
CA ILE A 5 -36.82 3.17 -22.04
C ILE A 5 -35.34 3.58 -21.95
N ILE A 6 -34.88 4.50 -22.82
CA ILE A 6 -33.49 4.99 -22.79
C ILE A 6 -33.18 5.68 -21.45
N ALA A 7 -34.07 6.56 -20.97
CA ALA A 7 -33.87 7.27 -19.71
C ALA A 7 -33.76 6.28 -18.52
N TYR A 8 -34.62 5.25 -18.51
CA TYR A 8 -34.58 4.21 -17.49
C TYR A 8 -33.25 3.44 -17.50
N VAL A 9 -32.79 3.03 -18.69
CA VAL A 9 -31.50 2.32 -18.84
C VAL A 9 -30.32 3.15 -18.34
N VAL A 10 -30.29 4.45 -18.65
CA VAL A 10 -29.22 5.35 -18.19
C VAL A 10 -29.19 5.47 -16.67
N VAL A 11 -30.36 5.59 -16.03
CA VAL A 11 -30.46 5.67 -14.56
C VAL A 11 -29.99 4.37 -13.92
N VAL A 12 -30.40 3.22 -14.45
CA VAL A 12 -29.97 1.91 -13.95
C VAL A 12 -28.46 1.73 -14.08
N LEU A 13 -27.88 2.06 -15.24
CA LEU A 13 -26.43 2.00 -15.46
C LEU A 13 -25.66 2.93 -14.52
N SER A 14 -26.17 4.14 -14.27
CA SER A 14 -25.55 5.11 -13.35
C SER A 14 -25.53 4.59 -11.91
N ILE A 15 -26.62 3.96 -11.46
CA ILE A 15 -26.70 3.35 -10.12
C ILE A 15 -25.71 2.18 -10.01
N ILE A 16 -25.66 1.31 -11.03
CA ILE A 16 -24.71 0.18 -11.05
C ILE A 16 -23.26 0.68 -10.98
N ILE A 17 -22.89 1.68 -11.79
CA ILE A 17 -21.56 2.28 -11.78
C ILE A 17 -21.24 2.89 -10.40
N TYR A 18 -22.19 3.61 -9.81
CA TYR A 18 -22.03 4.17 -8.47
C TYR A 18 -21.75 3.09 -7.42
N PHE A 19 -22.49 1.97 -7.47
CA PHE A 19 -22.27 0.85 -6.56
C PHE A 19 -20.94 0.12 -6.82
N ILE A 20 -20.53 -0.07 -8.07
CA ILE A 20 -19.24 -0.71 -8.40
C ILE A 20 -18.07 0.13 -7.89
N ILE A 21 -18.09 1.44 -8.10
CA ILE A 21 -17.03 2.34 -7.62
C ILE A 21 -16.96 2.32 -6.09
N ARG A 22 -18.11 2.29 -5.41
CA ARG A 22 -18.17 2.27 -3.93
C ARG A 22 -17.85 0.90 -3.33
N HIS A 23 -18.17 -0.18 -4.03
CA HIS A 23 -17.99 -1.56 -3.58
C HIS A 23 -16.60 -2.12 -3.91
N SER A 24 -15.68 -1.30 -4.44
CA SER A 24 -14.25 -1.56 -4.29
C SER A 24 -13.84 -1.37 -2.82
N SER A 25 -14.47 -2.16 -1.94
CA SER A 25 -14.13 -2.33 -0.55
C SER A 25 -12.72 -2.92 -0.57
N LYS A 26 -11.74 -2.09 -0.22
CA LYS A 26 -10.38 -2.55 0.02
C LYS A 26 -10.50 -3.58 1.13
N GLU A 27 -10.46 -4.86 0.76
CA GLU A 27 -10.25 -5.97 1.69
C GLU A 27 -9.20 -5.50 2.69
N LYS A 28 -9.62 -5.23 3.93
CA LYS A 28 -8.73 -4.71 4.96
C LYS A 28 -7.88 -5.90 5.38
N PHE A 29 -6.83 -6.18 4.61
CA PHE A 29 -5.74 -7.03 5.08
C PHE A 29 -5.28 -6.44 6.41
N ASN A 30 -5.63 -7.13 7.49
CA ASN A 30 -5.51 -6.63 8.85
C ASN A 30 -4.10 -6.93 9.36
N VAL A 31 -3.11 -6.45 8.61
CA VAL A 31 -1.71 -6.48 9.06
C VAL A 31 -1.60 -5.50 10.23
N PRO A 32 -1.10 -5.93 11.41
CA PRO A 32 -0.88 -5.05 12.56
C PRO A 32 -0.02 -3.84 12.18
N GLY A 33 -0.12 -2.73 12.89
CA GLY A 33 0.75 -1.59 12.67
C GLY A 33 0.13 -0.25 12.99
N VAL A 34 0.65 0.79 12.35
CA VAL A 34 0.31 2.18 12.63
C VAL A 34 -0.46 2.80 11.47
N ASN A 35 -1.37 3.70 11.82
CA ASN A 35 -2.01 4.56 10.84
C ASN A 35 -1.06 5.70 10.43
N ALA A 36 -1.36 6.34 9.31
CA ALA A 36 -0.65 7.52 8.85
C ALA A 36 -0.74 8.62 9.92
N SER A 37 0.43 9.16 10.33
CA SER A 37 0.49 10.33 11.21
C SER A 37 0.15 11.62 10.46
N ASP A 38 0.42 11.65 9.15
CA ASP A 38 0.03 12.73 8.24
C ASP A 38 -0.64 12.20 6.96
N SER A 39 -1.61 12.96 6.44
CA SER A 39 -2.39 12.59 5.25
C SER A 39 -1.59 12.49 3.95
N LYS A 40 -0.51 13.28 3.79
CA LYS A 40 0.33 13.32 2.58
C LYS A 40 1.65 12.60 2.80
N MET A 41 2.27 12.81 3.95
CA MET A 41 3.60 12.29 4.28
C MET A 41 3.55 10.93 4.98
N GLY A 42 2.38 10.44 5.38
CA GLY A 42 2.28 9.15 6.06
C GLY A 42 3.01 9.20 7.40
N ASN A 43 3.99 8.31 7.57
CA ASN A 43 4.85 8.24 8.75
C ASN A 43 6.29 8.74 8.49
N LEU A 44 6.55 9.47 7.40
CA LEU A 44 7.90 9.95 7.05
C LEU A 44 8.50 10.85 8.14
N ASN A 45 7.69 11.69 8.78
CA ASN A 45 8.15 12.52 9.90
C ASN A 45 8.50 11.67 11.13
N ASP A 46 7.75 10.60 11.41
CA ASP A 46 8.04 9.68 12.53
C ASP A 46 9.35 8.93 12.28
N ILE A 47 9.61 8.55 11.02
CA ILE A 47 10.88 7.95 10.60
C ILE A 47 12.04 8.91 10.84
N GLY A 48 11.87 10.19 10.48
CA GLY A 48 12.88 11.22 10.75
C GLY A 48 13.13 11.44 12.25
N GLN A 49 12.06 11.44 13.07
CA GLN A 49 12.17 11.56 14.53
C GLN A 49 12.83 10.35 15.19
N ALA A 50 12.65 9.15 14.62
CA ALA A 50 13.31 7.94 15.08
C ALA A 50 14.81 7.91 14.77
N GLY A 51 15.33 8.84 13.94
CA GLY A 51 16.72 8.92 13.51
C GLY A 51 16.96 8.28 12.14
N SER A 52 16.33 7.13 11.89
CA SER A 52 16.43 6.40 10.63
C SER A 52 15.24 5.47 10.39
N LEU A 53 15.08 5.01 9.14
CA LEU A 53 14.11 3.97 8.81
C LEU A 53 14.37 2.68 9.60
N HIS A 54 15.64 2.32 9.80
CA HIS A 54 16.00 1.13 10.56
C HIS A 54 15.51 1.20 12.00
N GLU A 55 15.80 2.29 12.72
CA GLU A 55 15.40 2.48 14.12
C GLU A 55 13.87 2.52 14.28
N TYR A 56 13.19 3.17 13.32
CA TYR A 56 11.73 3.17 13.25
C TYR A 56 11.16 1.77 13.10
N LEU A 57 11.66 0.99 12.14
CA LEU A 57 11.21 -0.39 11.88
C LEU A 57 11.55 -1.32 13.05
N THR A 58 12.73 -1.20 13.65
CA THR A 58 13.10 -1.96 14.86
C THR A 58 12.11 -1.70 15.99
N THR A 59 11.71 -0.44 16.18
CA THR A 59 10.73 -0.06 17.20
C THR A 59 9.35 -0.64 16.90
N LEU A 60 8.89 -0.57 15.65
CA LEU A 60 7.63 -1.17 15.23
C LEU A 60 7.62 -2.70 15.38
N HIS A 61 8.69 -3.38 14.97
CA HIS A 61 8.79 -4.84 15.07
C HIS A 61 8.88 -5.32 16.52
N LYS A 62 9.50 -4.54 17.42
CA LYS A 62 9.44 -4.79 18.87
C LYS A 62 8.01 -4.70 19.43
N LYS A 63 7.17 -3.81 18.87
CA LYS A 63 5.81 -3.55 19.37
C LYS A 63 4.74 -4.45 18.75
N PHE A 64 4.81 -4.70 17.45
CA PHE A 64 3.75 -5.38 16.68
C PHE A 64 4.14 -6.77 16.19
N GLY A 65 5.41 -7.16 16.35
CA GLY A 65 5.92 -8.46 15.93
C GLY A 65 6.54 -8.45 14.52
N PRO A 66 6.74 -9.62 13.90
CA PRO A 66 7.58 -9.78 12.71
C PRO A 66 6.97 -9.23 11.42
N ILE A 67 5.66 -8.94 11.39
CA ILE A 67 4.99 -8.37 10.22
C ILE A 67 4.21 -7.14 10.69
N VAL A 68 4.52 -5.97 10.13
CA VAL A 68 3.92 -4.70 10.56
C VAL A 68 3.67 -3.80 9.35
N SER A 69 2.59 -3.02 9.41
CA SER A 69 2.22 -2.03 8.40
C SER A 69 2.40 -0.60 8.90
N PHE A 70 2.77 0.28 7.97
CA PHE A 70 2.87 1.72 8.20
C PHE A 70 2.67 2.44 6.86
N TYR A 71 2.66 3.76 6.86
CA TYR A 71 2.46 4.58 5.67
C TYR A 71 3.77 5.24 5.21
N TRP A 72 4.17 4.97 3.97
CA TRP A 72 5.25 5.66 3.26
C TRP A 72 4.64 6.70 2.32
N GLY A 73 4.58 7.95 2.76
CA GLY A 73 3.74 8.95 2.08
C GLY A 73 2.27 8.52 2.12
N GLN A 74 1.62 8.48 0.95
CA GLN A 74 0.22 8.06 0.83
C GLN A 74 0.05 6.54 0.67
N GLN A 75 1.14 5.77 0.57
CA GLN A 75 1.10 4.34 0.35
C GLN A 75 1.20 3.57 1.67
N ARG A 76 0.24 2.68 1.93
CA ARG A 76 0.38 1.69 3.02
C ARG A 76 1.36 0.60 2.58
N VAL A 77 2.40 0.39 3.36
CA VAL A 77 3.44 -0.61 3.12
C VAL A 77 3.51 -1.60 4.27
N VAL A 78 4.10 -2.77 4.01
CA VAL A 78 4.28 -3.84 5.01
C VAL A 78 5.77 -4.13 5.12
N SER A 79 6.29 -4.10 6.34
CA SER A 79 7.63 -4.54 6.68
C SER A 79 7.59 -5.96 7.22
N ILE A 80 8.53 -6.79 6.76
CA ILE A 80 8.68 -8.20 7.16
C ILE A 80 10.07 -8.37 7.78
N ALA A 81 10.11 -8.79 9.04
CA ALA A 81 11.32 -9.08 9.81
C ALA A 81 11.38 -10.55 10.26
N SER A 82 10.76 -11.46 9.50
CA SER A 82 10.86 -12.92 9.69
C SER A 82 11.44 -13.57 8.42
N PRO A 83 12.52 -14.35 8.53
CA PRO A 83 13.07 -15.13 7.41
C PRO A 83 12.05 -16.08 6.79
N GLU A 84 11.20 -16.70 7.63
CA GLU A 84 10.18 -17.65 7.21
C GLU A 84 9.11 -16.94 6.36
N ALA A 85 8.54 -15.85 6.88
CA ALA A 85 7.53 -15.06 6.17
C ALA A 85 8.11 -14.43 4.89
N PHE A 86 9.37 -14.00 4.91
CA PHE A 86 10.05 -13.51 3.72
C PHE A 86 10.22 -14.62 2.68
N HIS A 87 10.59 -15.83 3.08
CA HIS A 87 10.75 -16.96 2.16
C HIS A 87 9.43 -17.37 1.48
N GLU A 88 8.31 -17.30 2.20
CA GLU A 88 6.97 -17.55 1.64
C GLU A 88 6.55 -16.45 0.66
N THR A 89 6.80 -15.19 1.02
CA THR A 89 6.37 -14.03 0.22
C THR A 89 7.32 -13.63 -0.89
N ARG A 90 8.56 -14.15 -0.94
CA ARG A 90 9.57 -13.78 -1.96
C ARG A 90 9.10 -13.95 -3.40
N ARG A 91 8.15 -14.85 -3.65
CA ARG A 91 7.55 -15.07 -4.99
C ARG A 91 6.54 -13.99 -5.39
N LEU A 92 5.99 -13.26 -4.43
CA LEU A 92 5.14 -12.08 -4.70
C LEU A 92 5.98 -10.89 -5.19
N PHE A 93 7.27 -10.91 -4.92
CA PHE A 93 8.25 -9.92 -5.36
C PHE A 93 9.02 -10.41 -6.60
N ASP A 94 8.30 -10.84 -7.64
CA ASP A 94 8.84 -10.80 -9.01
C ASP A 94 9.12 -9.33 -9.33
N ARG A 95 10.33 -8.90 -8.94
CA ARG A 95 10.80 -7.51 -8.80
C ARG A 95 10.23 -6.60 -9.90
N PRO A 96 9.15 -5.84 -9.62
CA PRO A 96 8.67 -4.89 -10.61
C PRO A 96 9.77 -3.83 -10.76
N VAL A 97 10.27 -3.69 -11.99
CA VAL A 97 11.40 -2.82 -12.33
C VAL A 97 11.18 -1.39 -11.82
N SER A 98 9.92 -0.96 -11.67
CA SER A 98 9.54 0.34 -11.12
C SER A 98 10.03 0.62 -9.69
N LEU A 99 10.23 -0.39 -8.85
CA LEU A 99 10.72 -0.21 -7.47
C LEU A 99 12.22 0.08 -7.44
N PHE A 100 12.94 -0.35 -8.49
CA PHE A 100 14.37 -0.11 -8.66
C PHE A 100 14.68 1.07 -9.59
N ALA A 101 13.70 1.57 -10.35
CA ALA A 101 13.88 2.70 -11.26
C ALA A 101 14.46 3.96 -10.57
N GLN A 102 14.13 4.17 -9.30
CA GLN A 102 14.66 5.29 -8.51
C GLN A 102 16.12 5.07 -8.04
N PHE A 103 16.59 3.82 -8.08
CA PHE A 103 17.92 3.39 -7.68
C PHE A 103 18.80 2.96 -8.87
N ASP A 104 18.30 3.03 -10.11
CA ASP A 104 19.07 2.73 -11.32
C ASP A 104 20.37 3.55 -11.38
N PHE A 105 20.31 4.81 -10.93
CA PHE A 105 21.48 5.68 -10.80
C PHE A 105 22.53 5.15 -9.83
N LEU A 106 22.12 4.48 -8.74
CA LEU A 106 23.03 3.94 -7.72
C LEU A 106 23.52 2.52 -8.05
N LEU A 107 22.73 1.74 -8.78
CA LEU A 107 23.00 0.32 -9.04
C LEU A 107 23.78 0.07 -10.33
N ASN A 108 24.00 1.10 -11.17
CA ASN A 108 24.85 1.03 -12.37
C ASN A 108 24.51 -0.17 -13.29
N LEU A 109 23.23 -0.52 -13.40
CA LEU A 109 22.72 -1.71 -14.11
C LEU A 109 22.75 -1.60 -15.65
N ASN A 110 23.36 -0.54 -16.21
CA ASN A 110 23.47 -0.26 -17.64
C ASN A 110 24.93 -0.23 -18.14
N ARG A 111 25.75 -1.21 -17.72
CA ARG A 111 26.99 -1.59 -18.42
C ARG A 111 27.07 -3.08 -18.59
#